data_AF-A0A549SQZ7-F1
#
_entry.id   AF-A0A549SQZ7-F1
#
_cell.length_a   1.000
_cell.length_b   1.000
_cell.length_c   1.000
_cell.angle_alpha   90.00
_cell.angle_beta   90.00
_cell.angle_gamma   90.00
#
_symmetry.space_group_name_H-M   'P 1'
#
loop_
_entity.id
_entity.type
_entity.pdbx_description
1 polymer ?
#
loop_
_entity_poly.entity_id
_entity_poly.type
_entity_poly.pdbx_seq_one_letter_code
_entity_poly.pdbx_strand_id
1 'polypeptide(L)'
;MTAHILVVDDDPVQRRLLKNAVERYGHAAHLAENGRIALEFLKRNPSQFNVIVLDLMMPELDGLGFLQAAGEMGIDTPVIVQTGQGGIDTVVQAMRAGAFDFVVKPVSPERIAASISNALKVDHREAKVRAVRGDRGTSVSFGDIVSASPEMLRVIDLAQRAAQSNIPVVLEGESGVGKEMIARAIQAGGERASKPFITVNCGAIPSNMVESVLFGHEKGAFSGATERHVGKFVEADGGTLFLDEIGDLPLDVQVKLLRAVQQGEIEIVGAGKTQKVDVRLVSATNKDLIEEVRAGRFREDLYYRLNVFPITIPALRRRKEDIPHLARVFTERFSGEQKLEHALHVGPGALALLTAYDWPGNIRQLENAIFRAVVLAEGPELTEKDFPQIAAQIPDFQSPELLATAAEPLNADDADESDAGFAEAYRQSRAESALAHPMFGGPENIIVSTDETGEVRKLADVEEELIRFALKFYRGQMSQVARKLGIGRSTLYRKLKDYGIDPDDPLKEAA
;
A
#
# COMPACT_ATOMS: atom_id res chain seq x y z
N MET A 1 -16.92 5.52 -12.41
CA MET A 1 -17.32 4.99 -13.74
C MET A 1 -17.48 3.49 -13.59
N THR A 2 -18.58 2.91 -14.06
CA THR A 2 -18.77 1.46 -14.06
C THR A 2 -17.87 0.88 -15.14
N ALA A 3 -16.73 0.30 -14.74
CA ALA A 3 -15.85 -0.42 -15.65
C ALA A 3 -16.40 -1.82 -15.92
N HIS A 4 -16.17 -2.33 -17.13
CA HIS A 4 -16.54 -3.68 -17.50
C HIS A 4 -15.33 -4.60 -17.39
N ILE A 5 -15.42 -5.60 -16.51
CA ILE A 5 -14.35 -6.53 -16.20
C ILE A 5 -14.72 -7.90 -16.74
N LEU A 6 -13.85 -8.47 -17.58
CA LEU A 6 -14.02 -9.84 -18.07
C LEU A 6 -13.29 -10.80 -17.14
N VAL A 7 -14.01 -11.69 -16.47
CA VAL A 7 -13.47 -12.73 -15.61
C VAL A 7 -13.46 -14.06 -16.36
N VAL A 8 -12.28 -14.66 -16.48
CA VAL A 8 -12.02 -15.89 -17.23
C VAL A 8 -11.39 -16.91 -16.29
N ASP A 9 -12.16 -17.94 -15.92
CA ASP A 9 -11.75 -18.98 -14.97
C ASP A 9 -12.64 -20.21 -15.22
N ASP A 10 -12.09 -21.43 -15.20
CA ASP A 10 -12.87 -22.64 -15.47
C ASP A 10 -13.68 -23.10 -14.25
N ASP A 11 -13.20 -22.80 -13.03
CA ASP A 11 -13.88 -23.13 -11.78
C ASP A 11 -15.12 -22.22 -11.58
N PRO A 12 -16.35 -22.80 -11.59
CA PRO A 12 -17.57 -22.03 -11.42
C PRO A 12 -17.69 -21.37 -10.03
N VAL A 13 -17.01 -21.90 -9.01
CA VAL A 13 -16.97 -21.31 -7.67
C VAL A 13 -16.10 -20.05 -7.67
N GLN A 14 -14.89 -20.13 -8.24
CA GLN A 14 -13.97 -18.99 -8.36
C GLN A 14 -14.59 -17.88 -9.20
N ARG A 15 -15.17 -18.19 -10.37
CA ARG A 15 -15.90 -17.22 -11.20
C ARG A 15 -16.97 -16.47 -10.42
N ARG A 16 -17.76 -17.17 -9.60
CA ARG A 16 -18.81 -16.54 -8.78
C ARG A 16 -18.25 -15.65 -7.69
N LEU A 17 -17.16 -16.06 -7.03
CA LEU A 17 -16.49 -15.26 -6.01
C LEU A 17 -15.89 -13.98 -6.62
N LEU A 18 -15.22 -14.10 -7.76
CA LEU A 18 -14.67 -12.98 -8.52
C LEU A 18 -15.76 -12.03 -9.01
N LYS A 19 -16.86 -12.57 -9.53
CA LYS A 19 -18.05 -11.78 -9.93
C LYS A 19 -18.54 -10.92 -8.77
N ASN A 20 -18.78 -11.55 -7.61
CA ASN A 20 -19.28 -10.86 -6.43
C ASN A 20 -18.28 -9.81 -5.91
N ALA A 21 -16.97 -10.09 -6.00
CA ALA A 21 -15.94 -9.13 -5.64
C ALA A 21 -16.00 -7.91 -6.57
N VAL A 22 -15.94 -8.12 -7.89
CA VAL A 22 -15.99 -7.08 -8.92
C VAL A 22 -17.25 -6.21 -8.79
N GLU A 23 -18.42 -6.83 -8.64
CA GLU A 23 -19.70 -6.13 -8.50
C GLU A 23 -19.79 -5.34 -7.19
N ARG A 24 -19.25 -5.87 -6.08
CA ARG A 24 -19.16 -5.14 -4.80
C ARG A 24 -18.33 -3.86 -4.91
N TYR A 25 -17.35 -3.82 -5.80
CA TYR A 25 -16.54 -2.62 -6.05
C TYR A 25 -17.11 -1.71 -7.16
N GLY A 26 -18.39 -1.89 -7.53
CA GLY A 26 -19.10 -0.98 -8.43
C GLY A 26 -18.76 -1.15 -9.91
N HIS A 27 -18.26 -2.33 -10.30
CA HIS A 27 -17.92 -2.67 -11.68
C HIS A 27 -18.87 -3.75 -12.23
N ALA A 28 -19.02 -3.80 -13.55
CA ALA A 28 -19.82 -4.82 -14.22
C ALA A 28 -18.93 -6.04 -14.55
N ALA A 29 -19.29 -7.21 -14.02
CA ALA A 29 -18.55 -8.45 -14.25
C ALA A 29 -19.17 -9.27 -15.40
N HIS A 30 -18.36 -9.61 -16.39
CA HIS A 30 -18.71 -10.54 -17.46
C HIS A 30 -17.92 -11.84 -17.26
N LEU A 31 -18.55 -12.99 -17.46
CA LEU A 31 -17.93 -14.28 -17.16
C LEU A 31 -17.66 -15.08 -18.43
N ALA A 32 -16.46 -15.64 -18.54
CA ALA A 32 -16.08 -16.64 -19.52
C ALA A 32 -15.51 -17.88 -18.82
N GLU A 33 -15.79 -19.06 -19.36
CA GLU A 33 -15.41 -20.33 -18.74
C GLU A 33 -14.10 -20.93 -19.24
N ASN A 34 -13.53 -20.35 -20.30
CA ASN A 34 -12.21 -20.70 -20.83
C ASN A 34 -11.67 -19.56 -21.70
N GLY A 35 -10.39 -19.65 -22.07
CA GLY A 35 -9.72 -18.65 -22.90
C GLY A 35 -10.36 -18.48 -24.29
N ARG A 36 -10.95 -19.53 -24.87
CA ARG A 36 -11.54 -19.48 -26.22
C ARG A 36 -12.79 -18.61 -26.27
N ILE A 37 -13.69 -18.79 -25.31
CA ILE A 37 -14.93 -17.99 -25.17
C ILE A 37 -14.58 -16.54 -24.84
N ALA A 38 -13.57 -16.33 -23.99
CA ALA A 38 -13.07 -14.99 -23.70
C ALA A 38 -12.55 -14.26 -24.95
N LEU A 39 -11.78 -14.94 -25.81
CA LEU A 39 -11.34 -14.37 -27.09
C LEU A 39 -12.50 -14.09 -28.04
N GLU A 40 -13.55 -14.91 -28.06
CA GLU A 40 -14.75 -14.61 -28.86
C GLU A 40 -15.48 -13.35 -28.36
N PHE A 41 -15.58 -13.15 -27.04
CA PHE A 41 -16.15 -11.93 -26.48
C PHE A 41 -15.35 -10.69 -26.86
N LEU A 42 -14.02 -10.79 -26.81
CA LEU A 42 -13.13 -9.70 -27.21
C LEU A 42 -13.20 -9.43 -28.73
N LYS A 43 -13.36 -10.46 -29.57
CA LYS A 43 -13.56 -10.29 -31.03
C LYS A 43 -14.86 -9.57 -31.36
N ARG A 44 -15.95 -9.92 -30.65
CA ARG A 44 -17.27 -9.34 -30.92
C ARG A 44 -17.39 -7.92 -30.37
N ASN A 45 -16.71 -7.61 -29.25
CA ASN A 45 -16.82 -6.33 -28.56
C ASN A 45 -15.44 -5.82 -28.07
N PRO A 46 -14.52 -5.45 -28.98
CA PRO A 46 -13.12 -5.17 -28.65
C PRO A 46 -12.88 -3.96 -27.74
N SER A 47 -13.85 -3.04 -27.63
CA SER A 47 -13.74 -1.83 -26.80
C SER A 47 -14.68 -1.83 -25.59
N GLN A 48 -15.33 -2.96 -25.30
CA GLN A 48 -16.31 -3.05 -24.22
C GLN A 48 -15.66 -3.35 -22.86
N PHE A 49 -14.49 -4.00 -22.84
CA PHE A 49 -13.84 -4.45 -21.61
C PHE A 49 -12.66 -3.57 -21.25
N ASN A 50 -12.58 -3.15 -19.99
CA ASN A 50 -11.52 -2.29 -19.49
C ASN A 50 -10.39 -3.08 -18.80
N VAL A 51 -10.70 -4.24 -18.24
CA VAL A 51 -9.74 -5.14 -17.59
C VAL A 51 -10.18 -6.58 -17.79
N ILE A 52 -9.21 -7.48 -17.94
CA ILE A 52 -9.44 -8.93 -17.97
C ILE A 52 -8.81 -9.53 -16.71
N VAL A 53 -9.53 -10.39 -15.99
CA VAL A 53 -9.00 -11.22 -14.90
C VAL A 53 -8.98 -12.65 -15.40
N LEU A 54 -7.81 -13.28 -15.49
CA LEU A 54 -7.57 -14.52 -16.21
C LEU A 54 -6.91 -15.57 -15.32
N ASP A 55 -7.47 -16.77 -15.21
CA ASP A 55 -6.77 -17.92 -14.66
C ASP A 55 -5.75 -18.47 -15.67
N LEU A 56 -4.54 -18.81 -15.21
CA LEU A 56 -3.53 -19.48 -16.04
C LEU A 56 -3.87 -20.91 -16.36
N MET A 57 -4.47 -21.62 -15.40
CA MET A 57 -4.63 -23.07 -15.46
C MET A 57 -6.06 -23.41 -15.82
N MET A 58 -6.39 -23.33 -17.11
CA MET A 58 -7.72 -23.67 -17.63
C MET A 58 -7.63 -24.76 -18.72
N PRO A 59 -8.63 -25.64 -18.83
CA PRO A 59 -8.74 -26.58 -19.93
C PRO A 59 -8.94 -25.85 -21.28
N GLU A 60 -8.57 -26.55 -22.36
CA GLU A 60 -8.55 -26.03 -23.74
C GLU A 60 -7.46 -24.99 -24.00
N LEU A 61 -7.80 -23.70 -23.99
CA LEU A 61 -6.86 -22.60 -24.16
C LEU A 61 -6.46 -22.09 -22.78
N ASP A 62 -5.22 -22.38 -22.40
CA ASP A 62 -4.63 -21.95 -21.15
C ASP A 62 -4.40 -20.43 -21.12
N GLY A 63 -4.12 -19.87 -19.94
CA GLY A 63 -4.00 -18.42 -19.81
C GLY A 63 -2.80 -17.84 -20.55
N LEU A 64 -1.73 -18.62 -20.75
CA LEU A 64 -0.58 -18.19 -21.56
C LEU A 64 -0.92 -18.13 -23.06
N GLY A 65 -1.60 -19.15 -23.59
CA GLY A 65 -2.10 -19.17 -24.96
C GLY A 65 -3.14 -18.07 -25.20
N PHE A 66 -3.97 -17.75 -24.21
CA PHE A 66 -4.88 -16.61 -24.26
C PHE A 66 -4.13 -15.28 -24.41
N LEU A 67 -3.10 -15.05 -23.58
CA LEU A 67 -2.32 -13.82 -23.60
C LEU A 67 -1.61 -13.61 -24.95
N GLN A 68 -1.01 -14.67 -25.50
CA GLN A 68 -0.39 -14.62 -26.83
C GLN A 68 -1.40 -14.29 -27.93
N ALA A 69 -2.54 -15.00 -27.95
CA ALA A 69 -3.58 -14.77 -28.95
C ALA A 69 -4.21 -13.37 -28.83
N ALA A 70 -4.38 -12.85 -27.60
CA ALA A 70 -4.86 -11.50 -27.36
C ALA A 70 -3.88 -10.45 -27.90
N GLY A 71 -2.58 -10.65 -27.67
CA GLY A 71 -1.51 -9.80 -28.22
C GLY A 71 -1.43 -9.82 -29.74
N GLU A 72 -1.51 -11.00 -30.38
CA GLU A 72 -1.52 -11.14 -31.85
C GLU A 72 -2.73 -10.44 -32.50
N MET A 73 -3.85 -10.37 -31.78
CA MET A 73 -5.06 -9.71 -32.22
C MET A 73 -5.07 -8.20 -31.95
N GLY A 74 -4.03 -7.65 -31.32
CA GLY A 74 -3.94 -6.23 -30.97
C GLY A 74 -4.95 -5.80 -29.90
N ILE A 75 -5.28 -6.69 -28.96
CA ILE A 75 -6.13 -6.35 -27.82
C ILE A 75 -5.25 -5.65 -26.76
N ASP A 76 -5.44 -4.34 -26.62
CA ASP A 76 -4.69 -3.49 -25.69
C ASP A 76 -5.26 -3.53 -24.23
N THR A 77 -6.31 -4.33 -23.97
CA THR A 77 -6.95 -4.41 -22.65
C THR A 77 -6.02 -5.05 -21.60
N PRO A 78 -5.75 -4.40 -20.45
CA PRO A 78 -4.85 -4.95 -19.44
C PRO A 78 -5.38 -6.25 -18.83
N VAL A 79 -4.49 -7.26 -18.73
CA VAL A 79 -4.83 -8.60 -18.23
C VAL A 79 -4.17 -8.85 -16.87
N ILE A 80 -4.99 -9.06 -15.84
CA ILE A 80 -4.55 -9.50 -14.50
C ILE A 80 -4.62 -11.00 -14.44
N VAL A 81 -3.50 -11.63 -14.14
CA VAL A 81 -3.38 -13.08 -14.16
C VAL A 81 -3.51 -13.68 -12.76
N GLN A 82 -4.20 -14.81 -12.64
CA GLN A 82 -4.37 -15.56 -11.40
C GLN A 82 -3.89 -17.01 -11.58
N THR A 83 -3.31 -17.61 -10.55
CA THR A 83 -2.96 -19.04 -10.57
C THR A 83 -2.85 -19.62 -9.16
N GLY A 84 -3.14 -20.91 -9.01
CA GLY A 84 -2.88 -21.67 -7.77
C GLY A 84 -1.41 -22.08 -7.57
N GLN A 85 -0.58 -22.04 -8.61
CA GLN A 85 0.84 -22.39 -8.53
C GLN A 85 1.70 -21.12 -8.61
N GLY A 86 2.19 -20.65 -7.45
CA GLY A 86 3.07 -19.48 -7.34
C GLY A 86 4.54 -19.73 -7.72
N GLY A 87 4.80 -20.62 -8.69
CA GLY A 87 6.14 -20.90 -9.16
C GLY A 87 6.73 -19.72 -9.95
N ILE A 88 8.01 -19.41 -9.71
CA ILE A 88 8.73 -18.27 -10.32
C ILE A 88 8.62 -18.29 -11.85
N ASP A 89 8.75 -19.46 -12.47
CA ASP A 89 8.69 -19.63 -13.93
C ASP A 89 7.34 -19.23 -14.53
N THR A 90 6.25 -19.56 -13.83
CA THR A 90 4.87 -19.27 -14.26
C THR A 90 4.57 -17.78 -14.23
N VAL A 91 5.08 -17.06 -13.21
CA VAL A 91 4.94 -15.60 -13.11
C VAL A 91 5.68 -14.90 -14.25
N VAL A 92 6.92 -15.32 -14.52
CA VAL A 92 7.75 -14.74 -15.58
C VAL A 92 7.13 -14.96 -16.95
N GLN A 93 6.59 -16.15 -17.22
CA GLN A 93 5.91 -16.46 -18.47
C GLN A 93 4.66 -15.60 -18.68
N ALA A 94 3.85 -15.40 -17.64
CA ALA A 94 2.65 -14.56 -17.71
C ALA A 94 3.00 -13.09 -17.99
N MET A 95 3.99 -12.53 -17.30
CA MET A 95 4.42 -11.13 -17.52
C MET A 95 5.01 -10.93 -18.92
N ARG A 96 5.85 -11.88 -19.40
CA ARG A 96 6.39 -11.83 -20.77
C ARG A 96 5.31 -11.93 -21.85
N ALA A 97 4.24 -12.67 -21.59
CA ALA A 97 3.11 -12.80 -22.50
C ALA A 97 2.19 -11.56 -22.50
N GLY A 98 2.50 -10.52 -21.71
CA GLY A 98 1.76 -9.25 -21.70
C GLY A 98 0.78 -9.09 -20.54
N ALA A 99 0.90 -9.89 -19.48
CA ALA A 99 0.12 -9.66 -18.26
C ALA A 99 0.49 -8.32 -17.60
N PHE A 100 -0.53 -7.62 -17.12
CA PHE A 100 -0.41 -6.35 -16.43
C PHE A 100 -0.02 -6.51 -14.95
N ASP A 101 -0.69 -7.42 -14.25
CA ASP A 101 -0.44 -7.76 -12.85
C ASP A 101 -0.69 -9.27 -12.67
N PHE A 102 -0.16 -9.82 -11.60
CA PHE A 102 -0.25 -11.24 -11.30
C PHE A 102 -0.60 -11.48 -9.82
N VAL A 103 -1.35 -12.54 -9.58
CA VAL A 103 -1.94 -12.88 -8.30
C VAL A 103 -1.89 -14.39 -8.05
N VAL A 104 -1.39 -14.80 -6.88
CA VAL A 104 -1.39 -16.21 -6.45
C VAL A 104 -2.65 -16.51 -5.62
N LYS A 105 -3.38 -17.58 -5.97
CA LYS A 105 -4.52 -18.10 -5.20
C LYS A 105 -3.98 -18.88 -3.97
N PRO A 106 -4.60 -18.77 -2.77
CA PRO A 106 -5.82 -18.03 -2.49
C PRO A 106 -5.57 -16.53 -2.36
N VAL A 107 -6.39 -15.72 -3.03
CA VAL A 107 -6.29 -14.28 -3.04
C VAL A 107 -7.49 -13.65 -2.34
N SER A 108 -7.23 -12.59 -1.56
CA SER A 108 -8.29 -11.82 -0.93
C SER A 108 -9.02 -10.91 -1.95
N PRO A 109 -10.32 -10.67 -1.82
CA PRO A 109 -11.07 -9.76 -2.69
C PRO A 109 -10.45 -8.36 -2.79
N GLU A 110 -9.79 -7.89 -1.73
CA GLU A 110 -9.11 -6.58 -1.67
C GLU A 110 -7.88 -6.52 -2.58
N ARG A 111 -7.09 -7.61 -2.65
CA ARG A 111 -5.91 -7.66 -3.54
C ARG A 111 -6.34 -7.63 -5.01
N ILE A 112 -7.41 -8.33 -5.35
CA ILE A 112 -7.98 -8.29 -6.71
C ILE A 112 -8.50 -6.89 -7.05
N ALA A 113 -9.24 -6.27 -6.12
CA ALA A 113 -9.75 -4.92 -6.32
C ALA A 113 -8.62 -3.90 -6.51
N ALA A 114 -7.54 -4.01 -5.75
CA ALA A 114 -6.35 -3.18 -5.93
C ALA A 114 -5.69 -3.38 -7.30
N SER A 115 -5.56 -4.63 -7.76
CA SER A 115 -5.04 -4.94 -9.11
C SER A 115 -5.93 -4.37 -10.21
N ILE A 116 -7.26 -4.51 -10.08
CA ILE A 116 -8.23 -3.94 -11.04
C ILE A 116 -8.16 -2.41 -11.05
N SER A 117 -8.10 -1.77 -9.88
CA SER A 117 -7.97 -0.31 -9.77
C SER A 117 -6.69 0.19 -10.45
N ASN A 118 -5.57 -0.50 -10.27
CA ASN A 118 -4.31 -0.16 -10.92
C ASN A 118 -4.37 -0.33 -12.44
N ALA A 119 -5.01 -1.41 -12.93
CA ALA A 119 -5.20 -1.63 -14.36
C ALA A 119 -6.07 -0.55 -15.01
N LEU A 120 -7.17 -0.16 -14.36
CA LEU A 120 -8.06 0.92 -14.83
C LEU A 120 -7.36 2.30 -14.87
N LYS A 121 -6.39 2.55 -13.99
CA LYS A 121 -5.57 3.77 -14.03
C LYS A 121 -4.66 3.85 -15.26
N VAL A 122 -4.28 2.71 -15.84
CA VAL A 122 -3.42 2.64 -17.04
C VAL A 122 -4.22 2.84 -18.31
N ASP A 123 -5.44 2.31 -18.42
CA ASP A 123 -6.37 2.57 -19.53
C ASP A 123 -6.68 4.08 -19.68
N HIS A 124 -6.82 4.78 -18.54
CA HIS A 124 -6.96 6.25 -18.53
C HIS A 124 -5.67 7.03 -18.87
N ARG A 125 -4.49 6.40 -18.79
CA ARG A 125 -3.20 7.02 -19.14
C ARG A 125 -2.84 6.75 -20.60
N GLU A 126 -3.07 5.56 -21.14
CA GLU A 126 -2.71 5.24 -22.54
C GLU A 126 -3.69 5.81 -23.56
N ALA A 127 -5.01 5.86 -23.24
CA ALA A 127 -5.97 6.61 -24.03
C ALA A 127 -5.67 8.13 -24.03
N LYS A 128 -5.10 8.64 -22.93
CA LYS A 128 -4.54 9.99 -22.88
C LYS A 128 -3.21 10.10 -23.63
N VAL A 129 -2.34 9.09 -23.67
CA VAL A 129 -1.04 9.16 -24.39
C VAL A 129 -1.22 9.33 -25.91
N ARG A 130 -2.30 8.82 -26.52
CA ARG A 130 -2.61 9.08 -27.95
C ARG A 130 -3.23 10.46 -28.20
N ALA A 131 -3.95 11.03 -27.23
CA ALA A 131 -4.54 12.37 -27.32
C ALA A 131 -3.62 13.50 -26.77
N VAL A 132 -2.61 13.15 -25.98
CA VAL A 132 -1.69 14.03 -25.23
C VAL A 132 -0.27 13.85 -25.77
N ARG A 133 -0.12 13.79 -27.10
CA ARG A 133 1.14 14.25 -27.74
C ARG A 133 1.26 15.78 -27.74
N GLY A 134 0.30 16.47 -27.13
CA GLY A 134 0.32 17.89 -26.86
C GLY A 134 -0.28 18.22 -25.51
N ASP A 135 0.28 17.70 -24.41
CA ASP A 135 0.45 18.53 -23.22
C ASP A 135 1.49 17.94 -22.26
N ARG A 136 2.22 18.83 -21.59
CA ARG A 136 3.39 18.53 -20.77
C ARG A 136 3.04 17.60 -19.60
N GLY A 137 3.85 16.55 -19.41
CA GLY A 137 3.80 15.73 -18.20
C GLY A 137 3.98 16.62 -16.96
N THR A 138 3.09 16.46 -15.99
CA THR A 138 3.16 17.11 -14.69
C THR A 138 4.39 16.59 -13.95
N SER A 139 5.52 17.25 -14.15
CA SER A 139 6.76 16.99 -13.40
C SER A 139 6.52 17.32 -11.94
N VAL A 140 6.66 16.33 -11.05
CA VAL A 140 6.65 16.57 -9.60
C VAL A 140 7.82 17.50 -9.26
N SER A 141 7.49 18.72 -8.88
CA SER A 141 8.42 19.79 -8.50
C SER A 141 8.58 19.83 -6.98
N PHE A 142 9.55 20.60 -6.49
CA PHE A 142 9.68 20.84 -5.05
C PHE A 142 8.44 21.52 -4.44
N GLY A 143 7.65 22.25 -5.23
CA GLY A 143 6.41 22.88 -4.78
C GLY A 143 5.27 21.89 -4.53
N ASP A 144 5.37 20.67 -5.07
CA ASP A 144 4.38 19.61 -4.88
C ASP A 144 4.64 18.78 -3.59
N ILE A 145 5.78 19.01 -2.92
CA ILE A 145 6.10 18.36 -1.64
C ILE A 145 5.41 19.13 -0.52
N VAL A 146 4.40 18.50 0.07
CA VAL A 146 3.66 19.05 1.20
C VAL A 146 4.49 18.94 2.47
N SER A 147 4.85 20.07 3.08
CA SER A 147 5.53 20.09 4.37
C SER A 147 5.32 21.41 5.11
N ALA A 148 5.21 21.32 6.44
CA ALA A 148 5.22 22.42 7.40
C ALA A 148 6.33 22.26 8.46
N SER A 149 6.93 21.07 8.58
CA SER A 149 7.94 20.77 9.59
C SER A 149 9.32 21.34 9.24
N PRO A 150 10.05 21.95 10.20
CA PRO A 150 11.39 22.47 9.96
C PRO A 150 12.39 21.41 9.50
N GLU A 151 12.22 20.16 9.92
CA GLU A 151 13.10 19.05 9.52
C GLU A 151 12.97 18.73 8.02
N MET A 152 11.76 18.68 7.48
CA MET A 152 11.56 18.44 6.05
C MET A 152 11.90 19.64 5.18
N LEU A 153 11.72 20.87 5.68
CA LEU A 153 12.18 22.06 4.97
C LEU A 153 13.71 22.02 4.74
N ARG A 154 14.48 21.51 5.71
CA ARG A 154 15.92 21.27 5.53
C ARG A 154 16.21 20.20 4.48
N VAL A 155 15.42 19.12 4.45
CA VAL A 155 15.53 18.08 3.43
C VAL A 155 15.27 18.64 2.03
N ILE A 156 14.26 19.50 1.88
CA ILE A 156 13.93 20.16 0.62
C ILE A 156 15.08 21.08 0.17
N ASP A 157 15.66 21.89 1.07
CA ASP A 157 16.82 22.74 0.74
C ASP A 157 18.04 21.91 0.29
N LEU A 158 18.36 20.83 1.01
CA LEU A 158 19.43 19.91 0.61
C LEU A 158 19.16 19.28 -0.76
N ALA A 159 17.93 18.84 -1.02
CA ALA A 159 17.54 18.26 -2.30
C ALA A 159 17.59 19.28 -3.45
N GLN A 160 17.23 20.54 -3.20
CA GLN A 160 17.36 21.64 -4.17
C GLN A 160 18.82 21.89 -4.53
N ARG A 161 19.72 21.91 -3.54
CA ARG A 161 21.17 22.06 -3.79
C ARG A 161 21.72 20.86 -4.56
N ALA A 162 21.29 19.65 -4.21
CA ALA A 162 21.68 18.45 -4.93
C ALA A 162 21.23 18.49 -6.41
N ALA A 163 20.04 19.01 -6.69
CA ALA A 163 19.49 19.12 -8.05
C ALA A 163 20.40 19.90 -9.01
N GLN A 164 21.11 20.93 -8.50
CA GLN A 164 22.02 21.80 -9.26
C GLN A 164 23.36 21.17 -9.66
N SER A 165 23.59 19.89 -9.33
CA SER A 165 24.82 19.18 -9.68
C SER A 165 24.53 17.76 -10.15
N ASN A 166 25.48 17.11 -10.82
CA ASN A 166 25.35 15.72 -11.27
C ASN A 166 25.95 14.71 -10.27
N ILE A 167 26.19 15.13 -9.02
CA ILE A 167 26.75 14.22 -8.00
C ILE A 167 25.74 13.12 -7.64
N PRO A 168 26.21 11.90 -7.31
CA PRO A 168 25.36 10.85 -6.75
C PRO A 168 24.69 11.31 -5.45
N VAL A 169 23.40 11.03 -5.32
CA VAL A 169 22.61 11.35 -4.13
C VAL A 169 22.11 10.06 -3.50
N VAL A 170 22.21 9.95 -2.17
CA VAL A 170 21.66 8.83 -1.40
C VAL A 170 20.54 9.35 -0.50
N LEU A 171 19.34 8.82 -0.67
CA LEU A 171 18.16 9.13 0.12
C LEU A 171 17.96 8.04 1.18
N GLU A 172 18.16 8.41 2.45
CA GLU A 172 18.00 7.49 3.57
C GLU A 172 16.69 7.78 4.30
N GLY A 173 16.01 6.73 4.75
CA GLY A 173 14.83 6.89 5.59
C GLY A 173 13.91 5.68 5.51
N GLU A 174 13.00 5.57 6.48
CA GLU A 174 12.08 4.45 6.60
C GLU A 174 11.23 4.23 5.33
N SER A 175 10.61 3.05 5.22
CA SER A 175 9.70 2.81 4.11
C SER A 175 8.50 3.77 4.19
N GLY A 176 8.13 4.34 3.05
CA GLY A 176 6.95 5.21 2.94
C GLY A 176 7.14 6.67 3.37
N VAL A 177 8.36 7.14 3.63
CA VAL A 177 8.63 8.55 3.99
C VAL A 177 8.61 9.53 2.81
N GLY A 178 8.53 9.03 1.56
CA GLY A 178 8.51 9.85 0.34
C GLY A 178 9.83 9.92 -0.43
N LYS A 179 10.75 8.96 -0.27
CA LYS A 179 12.06 8.94 -0.95
C LYS A 179 11.95 9.12 -2.48
N GLU A 180 11.03 8.41 -3.13
CA GLU A 180 10.82 8.52 -4.57
C GLU A 180 10.33 9.92 -4.99
N MET A 181 9.48 10.57 -4.18
CA MET A 181 8.99 11.92 -4.46
C MET A 181 10.15 12.93 -4.42
N ILE A 182 11.03 12.82 -3.44
CA ILE A 182 12.26 13.62 -3.36
C ILE A 182 13.17 13.37 -4.58
N ALA A 183 13.36 12.10 -4.98
CA ALA A 183 14.17 11.76 -6.15
C ALA A 183 13.62 12.37 -7.45
N ARG A 184 12.29 12.35 -7.63
CA ARG A 184 11.61 12.98 -8.77
C ARG A 184 11.77 14.51 -8.73
N ALA A 185 11.65 15.14 -7.57
CA ALA A 185 11.84 16.58 -7.41
C ALA A 185 13.30 17.00 -7.71
N ILE A 186 14.29 16.23 -7.25
CA ILE A 186 15.71 16.43 -7.59
C ILE A 186 15.93 16.41 -9.10
N GLN A 187 15.32 15.45 -9.79
CA GLN A 187 15.42 15.38 -11.24
C GLN A 187 14.74 16.57 -11.93
N ALA A 188 13.53 16.93 -11.50
CA ALA A 188 12.77 18.03 -12.07
C ALA A 188 13.45 19.39 -11.87
N GLY A 189 14.22 19.56 -10.79
CA GLY A 189 14.99 20.78 -10.50
C GLY A 189 16.39 20.83 -11.11
N GLY A 190 16.84 19.78 -11.81
CA GLY A 190 18.20 19.70 -12.36
C GLY A 190 18.29 19.89 -13.87
N GLU A 191 19.52 19.89 -14.41
CA GLU A 191 19.80 20.03 -15.85
C GLU A 191 19.15 18.94 -16.72
N ARG A 192 18.90 17.76 -16.12
CA ARG A 192 18.32 16.60 -16.77
C ARG A 192 16.80 16.56 -16.68
N ALA A 193 16.10 17.60 -16.22
CA ALA A 193 14.65 17.58 -15.99
C ALA A 193 13.79 17.09 -17.18
N SER A 194 14.21 17.35 -18.42
CA SER A 194 13.52 16.92 -19.65
C SER A 194 13.97 15.54 -20.18
N LYS A 195 14.90 14.88 -19.48
CA LYS A 195 15.50 13.58 -19.86
C LYS A 195 14.81 12.43 -19.12
N PRO A 196 15.02 11.17 -19.55
CA PRO A 196 14.41 10.00 -18.91
C PRO A 196 14.69 9.93 -17.42
N PHE A 197 13.67 9.59 -16.63
CA PHE A 197 13.79 9.25 -15.22
C PHE A 197 13.34 7.80 -15.04
N ILE A 198 14.32 6.89 -14.97
CA ILE A 198 14.08 5.45 -14.90
C ILE A 198 14.14 5.01 -13.44
N THR A 199 13.14 4.27 -12.98
CA THR A 199 13.06 3.79 -11.59
C THR A 199 13.22 2.29 -11.53
N VAL A 200 13.99 1.80 -10.56
CA VAL A 200 14.17 0.37 -10.29
C VAL A 200 14.09 0.14 -8.79
N ASN A 201 13.19 -0.74 -8.34
CA ASN A 201 13.16 -1.19 -6.96
C ASN A 201 13.93 -2.51 -6.85
N CYS A 202 15.11 -2.46 -6.24
CA CYS A 202 16.01 -3.60 -6.13
C CYS A 202 15.47 -4.69 -5.19
N GLY A 203 14.70 -4.32 -4.16
CA GLY A 203 14.06 -5.26 -3.23
C GLY A 203 12.86 -6.02 -3.81
N ALA A 204 12.23 -5.49 -4.86
CA ALA A 204 11.10 -6.12 -5.53
C ALA A 204 11.52 -7.15 -6.62
N ILE A 205 12.80 -7.17 -7.00
CA ILE A 205 13.31 -8.03 -8.07
C ILE A 205 14.02 -9.24 -7.46
N PRO A 206 13.75 -10.47 -7.93
CA PRO A 206 14.51 -11.65 -7.52
C PRO A 206 16.02 -11.46 -7.70
N SER A 207 16.82 -11.90 -6.73
CA SER A 207 18.27 -11.66 -6.69
C SER A 207 19.01 -12.19 -7.92
N ASN A 208 18.55 -13.29 -8.51
CA ASN A 208 19.10 -13.86 -9.74
C ASN A 208 18.76 -13.08 -11.02
N MET A 209 17.80 -12.16 -10.96
CA MET A 209 17.31 -11.38 -12.11
C MET A 209 17.75 -9.92 -12.08
N VAL A 210 18.13 -9.39 -10.91
CA VAL A 210 18.43 -7.96 -10.75
C VAL A 210 19.60 -7.50 -11.64
N GLU A 211 20.60 -8.36 -11.86
CA GLU A 211 21.70 -8.07 -12.80
C GLU A 211 21.18 -7.86 -14.24
N SER A 212 20.35 -8.79 -14.69
CA SER A 212 19.76 -8.80 -16.03
C SER A 212 18.81 -7.61 -16.27
N VAL A 213 18.07 -7.20 -15.23
CA VAL A 213 17.22 -6.01 -15.27
C VAL A 213 18.07 -4.75 -15.36
N LEU A 214 19.10 -4.61 -14.52
CA LEU A 214 19.92 -3.39 -14.47
C LEU A 214 20.80 -3.22 -15.71
N PHE A 215 21.53 -4.26 -16.12
CA PHE A 215 22.55 -4.18 -17.16
C PHE A 215 22.13 -4.75 -18.51
N GLY A 216 21.03 -5.51 -18.56
CA GLY A 216 20.57 -6.17 -19.78
C GLY A 216 21.31 -7.47 -20.07
N HIS A 217 20.79 -8.25 -21.02
CA HIS A 217 21.42 -9.50 -21.45
C HIS A 217 21.25 -9.73 -22.94
N GLU A 218 22.21 -10.44 -23.53
CA GLU A 218 22.09 -10.98 -24.89
C GLU A 218 21.33 -12.31 -24.89
N LYS A 219 20.77 -12.65 -26.05
CA LYS A 219 20.12 -13.94 -26.25
C LYS A 219 21.10 -15.08 -25.95
N GLY A 220 20.70 -16.03 -25.11
CA GLY A 220 21.51 -17.18 -24.71
C GLY A 220 22.49 -16.92 -23.57
N ALA A 221 22.43 -15.76 -22.90
CA ALA A 221 23.34 -15.44 -21.80
C ALA A 221 23.21 -16.36 -20.57
N PHE A 222 22.03 -16.93 -20.33
CA PHE A 222 21.75 -17.90 -19.26
C PHE A 222 20.55 -18.79 -19.63
N SER A 223 20.33 -19.86 -18.88
CA SER A 223 19.18 -20.75 -19.05
C SER A 223 17.85 -19.98 -18.90
N GLY A 224 17.12 -19.78 -20.01
CA GLY A 224 15.89 -18.97 -20.05
C GLY A 224 16.02 -17.59 -20.73
N ALA A 225 17.22 -17.21 -21.19
CA ALA A 225 17.50 -16.02 -21.99
C ALA A 225 17.14 -16.24 -23.48
N THR A 226 15.85 -16.40 -23.77
CA THR A 226 15.35 -16.68 -25.13
C THR A 226 15.46 -15.50 -26.08
N GLU A 227 15.48 -14.28 -25.54
CA GLU A 227 15.52 -13.01 -26.26
C GLU A 227 16.54 -12.06 -25.61
N ARG A 228 16.88 -10.99 -26.33
CA ARG A 228 17.74 -9.91 -25.81
C ARG A 228 16.89 -8.97 -24.95
N HIS A 229 17.45 -8.51 -23.82
CA HIS A 229 16.81 -7.52 -22.95
C HIS A 229 17.70 -6.28 -22.79
N VAL A 230 17.11 -5.09 -22.93
CA VAL A 230 17.79 -3.82 -22.71
C VAL A 230 17.81 -3.51 -21.22
N GLY A 231 18.99 -3.23 -20.67
CA GLY A 231 19.14 -2.91 -19.25
C GLY A 231 18.65 -1.51 -18.88
N LYS A 232 18.26 -1.32 -17.63
CA LYS A 232 17.83 -0.01 -17.08
C LYS A 232 18.90 1.07 -17.16
N PHE A 233 20.18 0.73 -17.11
CA PHE A 233 21.26 1.71 -17.37
C PHE A 233 21.23 2.26 -18.80
N VAL A 234 20.90 1.43 -19.79
CA VAL A 234 20.81 1.87 -21.19
C VAL A 234 19.53 2.69 -21.41
N GLU A 235 18.41 2.28 -20.80
CA GLU A 235 17.17 3.07 -20.85
C GLU A 235 17.32 4.46 -20.21
N ALA A 236 18.18 4.58 -19.20
CA ALA A 236 18.44 5.81 -18.47
C ALA A 236 19.55 6.68 -19.07
N ASP A 237 20.14 6.28 -20.20
CA ASP A 237 21.26 6.99 -20.81
C ASP A 237 20.91 8.45 -21.15
N GLY A 238 21.79 9.38 -20.76
CA GLY A 238 21.56 10.82 -20.82
C GLY A 238 20.54 11.37 -19.82
N GLY A 239 19.97 10.52 -18.96
CA GLY A 239 18.95 10.84 -17.96
C GLY A 239 19.38 10.53 -16.53
N THR A 240 18.40 10.15 -15.71
CA THR A 240 18.57 9.84 -14.29
C THR A 240 18.03 8.43 -13.99
N LEU A 241 18.82 7.62 -13.29
CA LEU A 241 18.44 6.31 -12.79
C LEU A 241 18.22 6.39 -11.27
N PHE A 242 17.01 6.08 -10.85
CA PHE A 242 16.63 5.96 -9.45
C PHE A 242 16.66 4.50 -9.02
N LEU A 243 17.55 4.17 -8.10
CA LEU A 243 17.68 2.83 -7.49
C LEU A 243 17.07 2.85 -6.09
N ASP A 244 15.87 2.31 -5.95
CA ASP A 244 15.20 2.16 -4.66
C ASP A 244 15.62 0.84 -3.98
N GLU A 245 15.73 0.90 -2.65
CA GLU A 245 16.25 -0.17 -1.80
C GLU A 245 17.62 -0.72 -2.25
N ILE A 246 18.60 0.19 -2.46
CA ILE A 246 19.94 -0.16 -2.92
C ILE A 246 20.67 -1.16 -1.98
N GLY A 247 20.33 -1.14 -0.69
CA GLY A 247 20.85 -2.07 0.31
C GLY A 247 20.36 -3.52 0.16
N ASP A 248 19.47 -3.81 -0.78
CA ASP A 248 19.03 -5.17 -1.14
C ASP A 248 19.80 -5.76 -2.33
N LEU A 249 20.74 -5.01 -2.93
CA LEU A 249 21.52 -5.52 -4.05
C LEU A 249 22.47 -6.67 -3.64
N PRO A 250 22.51 -7.77 -4.41
CA PRO A 250 23.54 -8.80 -4.27
C PRO A 250 24.96 -8.25 -4.46
N LEU A 251 25.94 -8.82 -3.74
CA LEU A 251 27.35 -8.35 -3.74
C LEU A 251 28.01 -8.36 -5.12
N ASP A 252 27.69 -9.35 -5.96
CA ASP A 252 28.17 -9.48 -7.34
C ASP A 252 27.63 -8.36 -8.24
N VAL A 253 26.38 -7.95 -8.03
CA VAL A 253 25.74 -6.84 -8.73
C VAL A 253 26.30 -5.50 -8.26
N GLN A 254 26.64 -5.37 -6.98
CA GLN A 254 27.30 -4.20 -6.41
C GLN A 254 28.67 -3.92 -7.08
N VAL A 255 29.43 -4.97 -7.46
CA VAL A 255 30.70 -4.81 -8.21
C VAL A 255 30.47 -4.16 -9.58
N LYS A 256 29.43 -4.59 -10.29
CA LYS A 256 29.09 -4.05 -11.62
C LYS A 256 28.54 -2.63 -11.52
N LEU A 257 27.74 -2.37 -10.49
CA LEU A 257 27.26 -1.02 -10.19
C LEU A 257 28.43 -0.07 -9.90
N LEU A 258 29.42 -0.51 -9.13
CA LEU A 258 30.62 0.29 -8.86
C LEU A 258 31.33 0.70 -10.16
N ARG A 259 31.49 -0.24 -11.11
CA ARG A 259 32.07 0.07 -12.43
C ARG A 259 31.24 1.10 -13.19
N ALA A 260 29.91 0.94 -13.21
CA ALA A 260 29.01 1.90 -13.85
C ALA A 260 29.16 3.32 -13.26
N VAL A 261 29.26 3.44 -11.94
CA VAL A 261 29.38 4.74 -11.24
C VAL A 261 30.78 5.35 -11.32
N GLN A 262 31.83 4.52 -11.43
CA GLN A 262 33.22 5.01 -11.54
C GLN A 262 33.62 5.35 -12.98
N GLN A 263 33.27 4.49 -13.92
CA GLN A 263 33.79 4.51 -15.30
C GLN A 263 32.74 4.97 -16.32
N GLY A 264 31.45 5.01 -15.95
CA GLY A 264 30.37 5.24 -16.91
C GLY A 264 30.26 4.11 -17.93
N GLU A 265 30.66 2.90 -17.54
CA GLU A 265 30.69 1.72 -18.41
C GLU A 265 29.91 0.57 -17.76
N ILE A 266 29.09 -0.11 -18.57
CA ILE A 266 28.34 -1.30 -18.18
C ILE A 266 28.73 -2.48 -19.07
N GLU A 267 28.63 -3.69 -18.53
CA GLU A 267 28.82 -4.93 -19.26
C GLU A 267 27.48 -5.65 -19.41
N ILE A 268 27.03 -5.86 -20.64
CA ILE A 268 25.80 -6.61 -20.92
C ILE A 268 26.09 -8.10 -20.66
N VAL A 269 25.18 -8.77 -19.94
CA VAL A 269 25.34 -10.18 -19.59
C VAL A 269 25.42 -11.03 -20.87
N GLY A 270 26.51 -11.77 -21.03
CA GLY A 270 26.77 -12.62 -22.19
C GLY A 270 27.33 -11.91 -23.44
N ALA A 271 27.40 -10.58 -23.48
CA ALA A 271 27.83 -9.85 -24.69
C ALA A 271 29.35 -9.67 -24.82
N GLY A 272 30.11 -9.84 -23.73
CA GLY A 272 31.57 -9.65 -23.69
C GLY A 272 32.07 -8.23 -24.02
N LYS A 273 31.17 -7.29 -24.34
CA LYS A 273 31.47 -5.90 -24.72
C LYS A 273 31.00 -4.95 -23.64
N THR A 274 31.83 -3.95 -23.35
CA THR A 274 31.46 -2.81 -22.51
C THR A 274 30.69 -1.77 -23.35
N GLN A 275 29.73 -1.10 -22.72
CA GLN A 275 28.97 -0.01 -23.30
C GLN A 275 29.09 1.21 -22.38
N LYS A 276 29.43 2.37 -22.95
CA LYS A 276 29.43 3.64 -22.22
C LYS A 276 28.01 4.16 -22.05
N VAL A 277 27.70 4.63 -20.84
CA VAL A 277 26.43 5.24 -20.45
C VAL A 277 26.70 6.49 -19.61
N ASP A 278 25.92 7.54 -19.84
CA ASP A 278 25.96 8.77 -19.06
C ASP A 278 24.67 8.87 -18.24
N VAL A 279 24.71 8.35 -17.01
CA VAL A 279 23.54 8.27 -16.13
C VAL A 279 23.82 8.97 -14.81
N ARG A 280 22.95 9.92 -14.44
CA ARG A 280 22.95 10.48 -13.09
C ARG A 280 22.28 9.47 -12.15
N LEU A 281 22.95 9.15 -11.05
CA LEU A 281 22.43 8.18 -10.08
C LEU A 281 21.78 8.88 -8.88
N VAL A 282 20.56 8.46 -8.56
CA VAL A 282 19.91 8.75 -7.27
C VAL A 282 19.56 7.41 -6.64
N SER A 283 20.03 7.15 -5.43
CA SER A 283 19.77 5.89 -4.72
C SER A 283 18.94 6.15 -3.48
N ALA A 284 18.16 5.16 -3.07
CA ALA A 284 17.37 5.21 -1.85
C ALA A 284 17.51 3.90 -1.07
N THR A 285 17.41 3.98 0.26
CA THR A 285 17.37 2.80 1.12
C THR A 285 16.67 3.08 2.44
N ASN A 286 16.09 2.03 3.03
CA ASN A 286 15.60 2.01 4.40
C ASN A 286 16.58 1.41 5.42
N LYS A 287 17.72 0.86 4.97
CA LYS A 287 18.74 0.24 5.82
C LYS A 287 19.84 1.23 6.16
N ASP A 288 20.53 0.97 7.26
CA ASP A 288 21.80 1.62 7.57
C ASP A 288 22.92 0.98 6.74
N LEU A 289 23.39 1.68 5.72
CA LEU A 289 24.44 1.16 4.83
C LEU A 289 25.76 0.93 5.55
N ILE A 290 26.06 1.66 6.62
CA ILE A 290 27.29 1.46 7.40
C ILE A 290 27.22 0.12 8.13
N GLU A 291 26.07 -0.20 8.73
CA GLU A 291 25.87 -1.52 9.35
C GLU A 291 25.89 -2.66 8.31
N GLU A 292 25.31 -2.44 7.12
CA GLU A 292 25.37 -3.43 6.03
C GLU A 292 26.81 -3.65 5.53
N VAL A 293 27.66 -2.62 5.53
CA VAL A 293 29.10 -2.74 5.26
C VAL A 293 29.80 -3.56 6.34
N ARG A 294 29.58 -3.24 7.61
CA ARG A 294 30.17 -4.00 8.73
C ARG A 294 29.75 -5.47 8.73
N ALA A 295 28.52 -5.75 8.32
CA ALA A 295 28.00 -7.10 8.20
C ALA A 295 28.42 -7.82 6.90
N GLY A 296 29.22 -7.19 6.04
CA GLY A 296 29.72 -7.76 4.79
C GLY A 296 28.64 -7.96 3.71
N ARG A 297 27.46 -7.34 3.85
CA ARG A 297 26.35 -7.40 2.89
C ARG A 297 26.36 -6.25 1.89
N PHE A 298 27.10 -5.18 2.19
CA PHE A 298 27.33 -4.07 1.29
C PHE A 298 28.82 -3.79 1.16
N ARG A 299 29.28 -3.47 -0.05
CA ARG A 299 30.70 -3.21 -0.29
C ARG A 299 31.07 -1.80 0.15
N GLU A 300 32.19 -1.71 0.87
CA GLU A 300 32.74 -0.45 1.38
C GLU A 300 33.11 0.53 0.25
N ASP A 301 33.71 0.02 -0.84
CA ASP A 301 34.10 0.84 -2.01
C ASP A 301 32.90 1.46 -2.73
N LEU A 302 31.81 0.71 -2.87
CA LEU A 302 30.54 1.21 -3.40
C LEU A 302 29.89 2.21 -2.45
N TYR A 303 29.91 1.95 -1.14
CA TYR A 303 29.36 2.88 -0.15
C TYR A 303 29.98 4.27 -0.28
N TYR A 304 31.31 4.39 -0.25
CA TYR A 304 31.97 5.69 -0.37
C TYR A 304 31.76 6.36 -1.73
N ARG A 305 31.51 5.57 -2.79
CA ARG A 305 31.27 6.12 -4.13
C ARG A 305 29.83 6.64 -4.30
N LEU A 306 28.86 6.02 -3.63
CA LEU A 306 27.46 6.45 -3.65
C LEU A 306 27.21 7.57 -2.64
N ASN A 307 27.75 7.45 -1.43
CA ASN A 307 27.47 8.31 -0.28
C ASN A 307 28.22 9.66 -0.34
N VAL A 308 28.16 10.34 -1.49
CA VAL A 308 28.75 11.66 -1.71
C VAL A 308 27.83 12.75 -1.17
N PHE A 309 26.52 12.60 -1.36
CA PHE A 309 25.52 13.55 -0.88
C PHE A 309 24.35 12.80 -0.22
N PRO A 310 24.47 12.41 1.05
CA PRO A 310 23.37 11.80 1.81
C PRO A 310 22.30 12.82 2.17
N ILE A 311 21.03 12.42 2.04
CA ILE A 311 19.87 13.16 2.51
C ILE A 311 19.02 12.19 3.34
N THR A 312 18.99 12.40 4.66
CA THR A 312 18.16 11.61 5.57
C THR A 312 16.78 12.24 5.70
N ILE A 313 15.74 11.49 5.32
CA ILE A 313 14.34 11.91 5.37
C ILE A 313 13.73 11.42 6.68
N PRO A 314 13.21 12.32 7.55
CA PRO A 314 12.63 11.94 8.82
C PRO A 314 11.33 11.13 8.67
N ALA A 315 11.16 10.16 9.57
CA ALA A 315 9.91 9.44 9.72
C ALA A 315 8.77 10.38 10.13
N LEU A 316 7.54 10.07 9.73
CA LEU A 316 6.37 10.94 9.89
C LEU A 316 6.10 11.29 11.37
N ARG A 317 6.36 10.37 12.30
CA ARG A 317 6.28 10.62 13.76
C ARG A 317 7.21 11.70 14.30
N ARG A 318 8.29 12.03 13.60
CA ARG A 318 9.22 13.11 13.97
C ARG A 318 8.84 14.47 13.36
N ARG A 319 7.82 14.48 12.50
CA ARG A 319 7.30 15.64 11.77
C ARG A 319 5.78 15.66 11.77
N LYS A 320 5.19 15.57 12.97
CA LYS A 320 3.73 15.48 13.15
C LYS A 320 3.00 16.72 12.61
N GLU A 321 3.70 17.84 12.49
CA GLU A 321 3.22 19.08 11.87
C GLU A 321 2.85 18.91 10.39
N ASP A 322 3.46 17.95 9.68
CA ASP A 322 3.12 17.68 8.28
C ASP A 322 1.77 16.94 8.14
N ILE A 323 1.32 16.22 9.18
CA ILE A 323 0.16 15.31 9.11
C ILE A 323 -1.13 16.05 8.74
N PRO A 324 -1.52 17.18 9.36
CA PRO A 324 -2.74 17.89 9.00
C PRO A 324 -2.73 18.39 7.55
N HIS A 325 -1.58 18.83 7.04
CA HIS A 325 -1.45 19.32 5.67
C HIS A 325 -1.52 18.16 4.67
N LEU A 326 -0.79 17.08 4.91
CA LEU A 326 -0.86 15.85 4.12
C LEU A 326 -2.29 15.30 4.08
N ALA A 327 -2.97 15.32 5.22
CA ALA A 327 -4.31 14.78 5.33
C ALA A 327 -5.32 15.56 4.48
N ARG A 328 -5.22 16.89 4.47
CA ARG A 328 -6.06 17.76 3.63
C ARG A 328 -5.79 17.51 2.14
N VAL A 329 -4.51 17.53 1.73
CA VAL A 329 -4.14 17.33 0.31
C VAL A 329 -4.58 15.96 -0.19
N PHE A 330 -4.40 14.90 0.59
CA PHE A 330 -4.87 13.57 0.20
C PHE A 330 -6.40 13.50 0.12
N THR A 331 -7.11 14.09 1.08
CA THR A 331 -8.58 14.12 1.07
C THR A 331 -9.11 14.88 -0.15
N GLU A 332 -8.55 16.05 -0.45
CA GLU A 332 -8.92 16.84 -1.64
C GLU A 332 -8.64 16.07 -2.94
N ARG A 333 -7.43 15.51 -3.08
CA ARG A 333 -7.03 14.74 -4.26
C ARG A 333 -7.97 13.54 -4.48
N PHE A 334 -8.23 12.77 -3.43
CA PHE A 334 -9.07 11.58 -3.54
C PHE A 334 -10.55 11.92 -3.75
N SER A 335 -11.05 13.01 -3.15
CA SER A 335 -12.42 13.48 -3.43
C SER A 335 -12.58 13.83 -4.90
N GLY A 336 -11.60 14.51 -5.50
CA GLY A 336 -11.57 14.83 -6.93
C GLY A 336 -11.48 13.59 -7.82
N GLU A 337 -10.62 12.62 -7.46
CA GLU A 337 -10.49 11.35 -8.20
C GLU A 337 -11.78 10.51 -8.16
N GLN A 338 -12.50 10.51 -7.02
CA GLN A 338 -13.79 9.84 -6.86
C GLN A 338 -14.96 10.62 -7.48
N LYS A 339 -14.72 11.85 -7.97
CA LYS A 339 -15.73 12.75 -8.55
C LYS A 339 -16.91 13.01 -7.60
N LEU A 340 -16.62 13.18 -6.31
CA LEU A 340 -17.62 13.60 -5.34
C LEU A 340 -18.10 15.01 -5.69
N GLU A 341 -19.38 15.30 -5.45
CA GLU A 341 -19.96 16.63 -5.74
C GLU A 341 -19.28 17.74 -4.92
N HIS A 342 -18.78 17.40 -3.74
CA HIS A 342 -18.00 18.28 -2.88
C HIS A 342 -16.75 17.56 -2.36
N ALA A 343 -15.68 18.31 -2.15
CA ALA A 343 -14.51 17.80 -1.46
C ALA A 343 -14.89 17.47 -0.01
N LEU A 344 -14.49 16.29 0.45
CA LEU A 344 -14.59 15.93 1.86
C LEU A 344 -13.61 16.78 2.66
N HIS A 345 -13.96 17.06 3.91
CA HIS A 345 -13.08 17.74 4.85
C HIS A 345 -12.72 16.81 5.99
N VAL A 346 -11.52 16.93 6.53
CA VAL A 346 -11.12 16.15 7.71
C VAL A 346 -11.54 16.92 8.96
N GLY A 347 -12.41 16.33 9.77
CA GLY A 347 -12.91 16.96 10.98
C GLY A 347 -11.83 17.11 12.06
N PRO A 348 -12.01 18.04 13.02
CA PRO A 348 -11.00 18.32 14.06
C PRO A 348 -10.62 17.09 14.89
N GLY A 349 -11.61 16.27 15.24
CA GLY A 349 -11.39 15.04 15.99
C GLY A 349 -10.60 13.99 15.22
N ALA A 350 -10.92 13.79 13.94
CA ALA A 350 -10.15 12.94 13.04
C ALA A 350 -8.71 13.45 12.87
N LEU A 351 -8.51 14.76 12.69
CA LEU A 351 -7.17 15.35 12.59
C LEU A 351 -6.35 15.13 13.86
N ALA A 352 -6.94 15.29 15.04
CA ALA A 352 -6.28 15.04 16.31
C ALA A 352 -5.90 13.55 16.45
N LEU A 353 -6.78 12.64 16.07
CA LEU A 353 -6.51 11.19 16.04
C LEU A 353 -5.35 10.86 15.08
N LEU A 354 -5.40 11.38 13.85
CA LEU A 354 -4.36 11.16 12.83
C LEU A 354 -3.01 11.74 13.27
N THR A 355 -3.00 12.88 13.97
CA THR A 355 -1.77 13.51 14.46
C THR A 355 -1.18 12.75 15.65
N ALA A 356 -2.02 12.18 16.52
CA ALA A 356 -1.59 11.40 17.67
C ALA A 356 -0.87 10.11 17.25
N TYR A 357 -1.32 9.45 16.19
CA TYR A 357 -0.76 8.19 15.71
C TYR A 357 0.68 8.32 15.19
N ASP A 358 1.49 7.27 15.40
CA ASP A 358 2.92 7.29 15.07
C ASP A 358 3.27 6.86 13.64
N TRP A 359 2.30 6.36 12.87
CA TRP A 359 2.48 6.02 11.44
C TRP A 359 3.73 5.17 11.14
N PRO A 360 3.81 3.92 11.58
CA PRO A 360 4.94 3.03 11.27
C PRO A 360 5.17 2.81 9.77
N GLY A 361 4.13 2.94 8.94
CA GLY A 361 4.23 2.92 7.47
C GLY A 361 4.32 4.32 6.83
N ASN A 362 4.57 5.35 7.65
CA ASN A 362 4.79 6.74 7.26
C ASN A 362 3.68 7.30 6.34
N ILE A 363 4.05 8.15 5.37
CA ILE A 363 3.12 8.84 4.47
C ILE A 363 2.29 7.83 3.67
N ARG A 364 2.88 6.70 3.26
CA ARG A 364 2.16 5.65 2.51
C ARG A 364 1.01 5.06 3.33
N GLN A 365 1.20 4.86 4.63
CA GLN A 365 0.12 4.37 5.50
C GLN A 365 -0.95 5.45 5.73
N LEU A 366 -0.54 6.71 5.92
CA LEU A 366 -1.47 7.85 6.05
C LEU A 366 -2.33 8.01 4.80
N GLU A 367 -1.70 8.00 3.62
CA GLU A 367 -2.35 8.08 2.32
C GLU A 367 -3.39 6.96 2.15
N ASN A 368 -3.03 5.71 2.45
CA ASN A 368 -3.94 4.58 2.38
C ASN A 368 -5.11 4.67 3.38
N ALA A 369 -4.84 5.16 4.60
CA ALA A 369 -5.88 5.33 5.61
C ALA A 369 -6.90 6.39 5.17
N ILE A 370 -6.45 7.50 4.62
CA ILE A 370 -7.31 8.58 4.13
C ILE A 370 -8.05 8.16 2.86
N PHE A 371 -7.38 7.48 1.93
CA PHE A 371 -8.04 6.93 0.75
C PHE A 371 -9.23 6.03 1.15
N ARG A 372 -9.01 5.13 2.11
CA ARG A 372 -10.05 4.25 2.64
C ARG A 372 -11.19 5.05 3.29
N ALA A 373 -10.87 6.06 4.09
CA ALA A 373 -11.87 6.92 4.73
C ALA A 373 -12.71 7.67 3.69
N VAL A 374 -12.08 8.25 2.66
CA VAL A 374 -12.77 8.93 1.55
C VAL A 374 -13.71 8.00 0.78
N VAL A 375 -13.28 6.76 0.53
CA VAL A 375 -14.10 5.76 -0.19
C VAL A 375 -15.31 5.29 0.61
N LEU A 376 -15.20 5.25 1.94
CA LEU A 376 -16.25 4.76 2.84
C LEU A 376 -17.10 5.87 3.46
N ALA A 377 -16.79 7.14 3.18
CA ALA A 377 -17.47 8.28 3.78
C ALA A 377 -18.96 8.34 3.38
N GLU A 378 -19.83 8.46 4.38
CA GLU A 378 -21.28 8.59 4.19
C GLU A 378 -21.76 10.05 4.31
N GLY A 379 -20.85 11.00 4.59
CA GLY A 379 -21.15 12.42 4.77
C GLY A 379 -20.02 13.33 4.27
N PRO A 380 -20.17 14.66 4.35
CA PRO A 380 -19.21 15.65 3.80
C PRO A 380 -17.93 15.83 4.64
N GLU A 381 -17.84 15.16 5.80
CA GLU A 381 -16.77 15.29 6.78
C GLU A 381 -16.27 13.90 7.21
N LEU A 382 -14.94 13.73 7.24
CA LEU A 382 -14.28 12.56 7.81
C LEU A 382 -14.11 12.75 9.32
N THR A 383 -14.64 11.82 10.08
CA THR A 383 -14.65 11.77 11.54
C THR A 383 -13.76 10.64 12.07
N GLU A 384 -13.58 10.54 13.38
CA GLU A 384 -12.80 9.47 14.02
C GLU A 384 -13.34 8.09 13.68
N LYS A 385 -14.66 7.98 13.43
CA LYS A 385 -15.34 6.74 13.06
C LYS A 385 -14.88 6.19 11.71
N ASP A 386 -14.36 7.05 10.83
CA ASP A 386 -13.85 6.68 9.52
C ASP A 386 -12.42 6.10 9.59
N PHE A 387 -11.79 6.15 10.77
CA PHE A 387 -10.45 5.62 11.04
C PHE A 387 -10.42 4.54 12.13
N PRO A 388 -11.27 3.49 12.07
CA PRO A 388 -11.42 2.52 13.15
C PRO A 388 -10.12 1.74 13.43
N GLN A 389 -9.32 1.47 12.39
CA GLN A 389 -8.02 0.81 12.53
C GLN A 389 -6.96 1.63 13.28
N ILE A 390 -7.10 2.97 13.30
CA ILE A 390 -6.19 3.88 14.01
C ILE A 390 -6.70 4.09 15.43
N ALA A 391 -8.01 4.33 15.59
CA ALA A 391 -8.66 4.45 16.89
C ALA A 391 -8.42 3.21 17.78
N ALA A 392 -8.47 2.00 17.21
CA ALA A 392 -8.20 0.76 17.95
C ALA A 392 -6.75 0.64 18.48
N GLN A 393 -5.81 1.41 17.93
CA GLN A 393 -4.40 1.39 18.32
C GLN A 393 -4.01 2.54 19.25
N ILE A 394 -4.95 3.45 19.56
CA ILE A 394 -4.75 4.54 20.51
C ILE A 394 -5.85 4.43 21.58
N PRO A 395 -5.71 3.53 22.57
CA PRO A 395 -6.75 3.23 23.55
C PRO A 395 -7.14 4.43 24.42
N ASP A 396 -6.22 5.38 24.61
CA ASP A 396 -6.39 6.55 25.49
C ASP A 396 -6.85 7.83 24.75
N PHE A 397 -7.24 7.75 23.47
CA PHE A 397 -7.78 8.92 22.75
C PHE A 397 -9.22 9.20 23.22
N GLN A 398 -9.35 9.79 24.41
CA GLN A 398 -10.57 10.48 24.79
C GLN A 398 -10.73 11.71 23.90
N SER A 399 -11.90 11.82 23.26
CA SER A 399 -12.33 12.91 22.38
C SER A 399 -11.84 14.29 22.86
N PRO A 400 -11.46 15.20 21.94
CA PRO A 400 -10.80 16.46 22.28
C PRO A 400 -11.80 17.49 22.84
N GLU A 401 -12.20 17.34 24.11
CA GLU A 401 -12.61 18.48 24.94
C GLU A 401 -11.40 19.17 25.60
N LEU A 402 -10.21 18.55 25.56
CA LEU A 402 -9.01 18.99 26.28
C LEU A 402 -7.99 19.82 25.46
N LEU A 403 -8.21 20.02 24.15
CA LEU A 403 -7.35 20.90 23.33
C LEU A 403 -7.87 22.35 23.24
N ALA A 404 -9.02 22.65 23.85
CA ALA A 404 -9.59 24.00 23.87
C ALA A 404 -8.86 24.98 24.82
N THR A 405 -7.87 24.52 25.60
CA THR A 405 -7.18 25.37 26.60
C THR A 405 -5.78 25.84 26.18
N ALA A 406 -5.36 25.67 24.92
CA ALA A 406 -4.03 26.10 24.45
C ALA A 406 -4.07 27.11 23.29
N ALA A 407 -5.17 27.82 23.11
CA ALA A 407 -5.19 29.04 22.30
C ALA A 407 -5.22 30.24 23.26
N GLU A 408 -4.07 30.91 23.42
CA GLU A 408 -4.08 32.28 23.95
C GLU A 408 -4.95 33.14 23.02
N PRO A 409 -5.94 33.89 23.55
CA PRO A 409 -6.73 34.75 22.70
C PRO A 409 -5.89 35.95 22.28
N LEU A 410 -5.70 36.09 20.97
CA LEU A 410 -5.39 37.38 20.36
C LEU A 410 -6.58 38.32 20.63
N ASN A 411 -6.27 39.46 21.24
CA ASN A 411 -7.21 40.53 21.57
C ASN A 411 -8.14 40.85 20.39
N ALA A 412 -9.44 40.88 20.68
CA ALA A 412 -10.39 41.72 19.98
C ALA A 412 -11.30 42.32 21.04
N ASP A 413 -11.07 43.60 21.33
CA ASP A 413 -12.10 44.46 21.91
C ASP A 413 -13.37 44.40 21.03
N ASP A 414 -14.51 44.61 21.67
CA ASP A 414 -15.88 44.72 21.14
C ASP A 414 -16.68 43.42 20.97
N ALA A 415 -17.51 43.09 21.98
CA ALA A 415 -18.97 42.93 21.80
C ALA A 415 -19.71 42.60 23.12
N ASP A 416 -20.88 43.21 23.23
CA ASP A 416 -21.80 43.33 24.36
C ASP A 416 -22.48 42.04 24.86
N GLU A 417 -23.04 42.20 26.07
CA GLU A 417 -23.91 41.32 26.84
C GLU A 417 -25.18 40.86 26.10
N SER A 418 -25.33 39.54 25.89
CA SER A 418 -26.61 38.80 26.06
C SER A 418 -26.46 37.31 25.74
N ASP A 419 -26.18 36.44 26.72
CA ASP A 419 -26.47 35.00 26.54
C ASP A 419 -26.68 34.22 27.85
N ALA A 420 -27.67 34.64 28.66
CA ALA A 420 -28.11 33.88 29.82
C ALA A 420 -29.22 32.85 29.50
N GLY A 421 -29.68 32.76 28.24
CA GLY A 421 -30.81 31.91 27.86
C GLY A 421 -30.44 30.53 27.32
N PHE A 422 -29.26 30.37 26.72
CA PHE A 422 -28.89 29.13 26.02
C PHE A 422 -28.43 28.00 26.95
N ALA A 423 -27.88 28.35 28.13
CA ALA A 423 -27.32 27.41 29.10
C ALA A 423 -28.36 26.59 29.90
N GLU A 424 -29.63 26.99 29.86
CA GLU A 424 -30.72 26.33 30.60
C GLU A 424 -31.47 25.32 29.73
N ALA A 425 -31.65 25.63 28.43
CA ALA A 425 -32.24 24.73 27.44
C ALA A 425 -31.38 23.47 27.17
N TYR A 426 -30.05 23.60 27.25
CA TYR A 426 -29.12 22.49 27.04
C TYR A 426 -29.06 21.51 28.23
N ARG A 427 -29.35 21.99 29.45
CA ARG A 427 -29.40 21.13 30.65
C ARG A 427 -30.67 20.26 30.69
N GLN A 428 -31.78 20.75 30.15
CA GLN A 428 -33.03 20.00 30.08
C GLN A 428 -33.00 18.90 29.00
N SER A 429 -32.35 19.12 27.84
CA SER A 429 -32.27 18.09 26.78
C SER A 429 -31.39 16.88 27.17
N ARG A 430 -30.41 17.09 28.07
CA ARG A 430 -29.53 16.04 28.59
C ARG A 430 -30.23 15.10 29.58
N ALA A 431 -31.29 15.55 30.25
CA ALA A 431 -32.03 14.73 31.22
C ALA A 431 -33.00 13.73 30.54
N GLU A 432 -33.52 14.07 29.35
CA GLU A 432 -34.49 13.24 28.63
C GLU A 432 -33.85 12.14 27.76
N SER A 433 -32.57 12.29 27.37
CA SER A 433 -31.86 11.29 26.55
C SER A 433 -31.25 10.13 27.36
N ALA A 434 -31.41 10.10 28.69
CA ALA A 434 -30.84 9.07 29.56
C ALA A 434 -31.69 7.78 29.68
N LEU A 435 -32.82 7.68 28.96
CA LEU A 435 -33.75 6.55 29.07
C LEU A 435 -34.20 6.04 27.69
N ALA A 436 -33.26 5.53 26.87
CA ALA A 436 -33.57 4.53 25.83
C ALA A 436 -32.29 3.92 25.23
N HIS A 437 -31.99 2.68 25.60
CA HIS A 437 -31.32 1.72 24.71
C HIS A 437 -32.29 0.52 24.57
N PRO A 438 -32.41 -0.07 23.37
CA PRO A 438 -31.58 -1.26 23.18
C PRO A 438 -31.09 -1.53 21.74
N MET A 439 -29.93 -2.22 21.68
CA MET A 439 -29.42 -3.16 20.64
C MET A 439 -28.71 -2.53 19.43
N PHE A 440 -27.39 -2.67 19.22
CA PHE A 440 -26.51 -3.85 19.32
C PHE A 440 -25.08 -3.47 19.79
N GLY A 441 -24.50 -4.26 20.70
CA GLY A 441 -23.04 -4.32 20.97
C GLY A 441 -22.55 -3.71 22.29
N GLY A 442 -23.04 -4.17 23.44
CA GLY A 442 -22.65 -3.69 24.77
C GLY A 442 -21.28 -4.19 25.30
N PRO A 443 -20.84 -3.70 26.48
CA PRO A 443 -19.49 -3.80 27.05
C PRO A 443 -19.09 -5.18 27.60
N GLU A 444 -19.90 -6.22 27.41
CA GLU A 444 -19.70 -7.54 28.03
C GLU A 444 -18.62 -8.43 27.36
N ASN A 445 -17.97 -7.95 26.30
CA ASN A 445 -16.96 -8.74 25.56
C ASN A 445 -15.52 -8.30 25.85
N ILE A 446 -15.30 -7.54 26.93
CA ILE A 446 -13.97 -7.06 27.32
C ILE A 446 -13.49 -7.92 28.49
N ILE A 447 -12.47 -8.75 28.23
CA ILE A 447 -11.75 -9.43 29.30
C ILE A 447 -10.89 -8.38 30.01
N VAL A 448 -11.42 -7.83 31.10
CA VAL A 448 -10.73 -6.83 31.93
C VAL A 448 -9.61 -7.53 32.70
N SER A 449 -8.38 -7.02 32.60
CA SER A 449 -7.18 -7.64 33.23
C SER A 449 -7.00 -7.25 34.70
N THR A 450 -7.79 -6.29 35.18
CA THR A 450 -7.80 -5.79 36.56
C THR A 450 -9.15 -6.09 37.21
N ASP A 451 -9.15 -6.37 38.50
CA ASP A 451 -10.39 -6.48 39.27
C ASP A 451 -10.96 -5.09 39.64
N GLU A 452 -12.10 -5.08 40.33
CA GLU A 452 -12.78 -3.83 40.76
C GLU A 452 -11.95 -2.98 41.72
N THR A 453 -10.84 -3.51 42.26
CA THR A 453 -9.90 -2.81 43.13
C THR A 453 -8.68 -2.28 42.40
N GLY A 454 -8.54 -2.58 41.10
CA GLY A 454 -7.41 -2.18 40.27
C GLY A 454 -6.20 -3.12 40.36
N GLU A 455 -6.32 -4.26 41.04
CA GLU A 455 -5.27 -5.28 41.09
C GLU A 455 -5.39 -6.28 39.94
N VAL A 456 -4.28 -6.91 39.56
CA VAL A 456 -4.24 -7.86 38.43
C VAL A 456 -5.03 -9.12 38.78
N ARG A 457 -6.01 -9.48 37.93
CA ARG A 457 -6.83 -10.68 38.13
C ARG A 457 -5.98 -11.95 38.08
N LYS A 458 -6.41 -12.99 38.79
CA LYS A 458 -5.73 -14.28 38.73
C LYS A 458 -5.92 -14.88 37.34
N LEU A 459 -4.86 -15.51 36.85
CA LEU A 459 -4.83 -16.16 35.55
C LEU A 459 -5.94 -17.22 35.38
N ALA A 460 -6.38 -17.86 36.46
CA ALA A 460 -7.48 -18.82 36.44
C ALA A 460 -8.84 -18.17 36.11
N ASP A 461 -9.11 -16.96 36.63
CA ASP A 461 -10.40 -16.27 36.44
C ASP A 461 -10.53 -15.72 35.02
N VAL A 462 -9.41 -15.23 34.48
CA VAL A 462 -9.29 -14.76 33.08
C VAL A 462 -9.39 -15.94 32.11
N GLU A 463 -8.78 -17.08 32.45
CA GLU A 463 -8.84 -18.31 31.65
C GLU A 463 -10.27 -18.88 31.60
N GLU A 464 -10.98 -18.89 32.73
CA GLU A 464 -12.37 -19.35 32.79
C GLU A 464 -13.29 -18.48 31.91
N GLU A 465 -13.20 -17.16 32.02
CA GLU A 465 -14.00 -16.21 31.24
C GLU A 465 -13.72 -16.36 29.73
N LEU A 466 -12.46 -16.53 29.35
CA LEU A 466 -12.07 -16.75 27.96
C LEU A 466 -12.60 -18.10 27.42
N ILE A 467 -12.62 -19.16 28.24
CA ILE A 467 -13.17 -20.46 27.87
C ILE A 467 -14.70 -20.36 27.69
N ARG A 468 -15.42 -19.68 28.59
CA ARG A 468 -16.88 -19.46 28.46
C ARG A 468 -17.20 -18.63 27.22
N PHE A 469 -16.45 -17.56 26.96
CA PHE A 469 -16.58 -16.76 25.74
C PHE A 469 -16.33 -17.61 24.49
N ALA A 470 -15.26 -18.40 24.45
CA ALA A 470 -14.94 -19.23 23.30
C ALA A 470 -16.01 -20.30 23.04
N LEU A 471 -16.56 -20.90 24.10
CA LEU A 471 -17.70 -21.82 23.97
C LEU A 471 -18.93 -21.13 23.36
N LYS A 472 -19.26 -19.91 23.80
CA LYS A 472 -20.38 -19.13 23.26
C LYS A 472 -20.15 -18.71 21.80
N PHE A 473 -18.96 -18.17 21.50
CA PHE A 473 -18.60 -17.69 20.18
C PHE A 473 -18.55 -18.81 19.13
N TYR A 474 -18.01 -19.98 19.49
CA TYR A 474 -17.93 -21.16 18.63
C TYR A 474 -19.09 -22.14 18.82
N ARG A 475 -20.19 -21.72 19.47
CA ARG A 475 -21.43 -22.49 19.64
C ARG A 475 -21.22 -23.91 20.19
N GLY A 476 -20.34 -24.06 21.18
CA GLY A 476 -20.07 -25.33 21.86
C GLY A 476 -19.22 -26.34 21.06
N GLN A 477 -18.64 -25.97 19.91
CA GLN A 477 -17.81 -26.90 19.13
C GLN A 477 -16.44 -27.16 19.78
N MET A 478 -16.37 -28.14 20.69
CA MET A 478 -15.19 -28.43 21.54
C MET A 478 -13.87 -28.58 20.78
N SER A 479 -13.88 -29.24 19.61
CA SER A 479 -12.66 -29.40 18.81
C SER A 479 -12.17 -28.08 18.20
N GLN A 480 -13.08 -27.16 17.88
CA GLN A 480 -12.77 -25.83 17.36
C GLN A 480 -12.29 -24.91 18.49
N VAL A 481 -12.96 -24.97 19.65
CA VAL A 481 -12.61 -24.21 20.86
C VAL A 481 -11.21 -24.58 21.34
N ALA A 482 -10.91 -25.88 21.52
CA ALA A 482 -9.59 -26.35 21.94
C ALA A 482 -8.48 -25.90 20.97
N ARG A 483 -8.71 -26.04 19.65
CA ARG A 483 -7.74 -25.63 18.63
C ARG A 483 -7.49 -24.12 18.62
N LYS A 484 -8.52 -23.32 18.86
CA LYS A 484 -8.43 -21.85 18.84
C LYS A 484 -7.87 -21.26 20.13
N LEU A 485 -8.11 -21.91 21.26
CA LEU A 485 -7.47 -21.58 22.54
C LEU A 485 -6.04 -22.13 22.66
N GLY A 486 -5.59 -22.96 21.70
CA GLY A 486 -4.23 -23.52 21.69
C GLY A 486 -3.99 -24.59 22.77
N ILE A 487 -5.05 -25.15 23.35
CA ILE A 487 -4.98 -26.18 24.38
C ILE A 487 -5.43 -27.55 23.86
N GLY A 488 -4.90 -28.64 24.43
CA GLY A 488 -5.33 -29.99 24.10
C GLY A 488 -6.79 -30.23 24.47
N ARG A 489 -7.51 -31.06 23.70
CA ARG A 489 -8.93 -31.38 23.99
C ARG A 489 -9.12 -31.95 25.39
N SER A 490 -8.25 -32.88 25.82
CA SER A 490 -8.28 -33.43 27.18
C SER A 490 -8.06 -32.36 28.25
N THR A 491 -7.23 -31.35 27.98
CA THR A 491 -7.01 -30.20 28.85
C THR A 491 -8.26 -29.32 28.93
N LEU A 492 -8.93 -29.06 27.79
CA LEU A 492 -10.20 -28.32 27.77
C LEU A 492 -11.27 -29.04 28.60
N TYR A 493 -11.50 -30.35 28.39
CA TYR A 493 -12.48 -31.10 29.18
C TYR A 493 -12.17 -31.12 30.69
N ARG A 494 -10.89 -31.20 31.07
CA ARG A 494 -10.47 -31.09 32.48
C ARG A 494 -10.80 -29.71 33.04
N LYS A 495 -10.49 -28.65 32.30
CA LYS A 495 -10.77 -27.26 32.69
C LYS A 495 -12.27 -26.98 32.80
N LEU A 496 -13.09 -27.50 31.88
CA LEU A 496 -14.55 -27.40 31.99
C LEU A 496 -15.06 -28.04 33.28
N LYS A 497 -14.52 -29.20 33.66
CA LYS A 497 -14.86 -29.85 34.92
C LYS A 497 -14.38 -29.06 36.15
N ASP A 498 -13.19 -28.47 36.09
CA ASP A 498 -12.63 -27.63 37.16
C ASP A 498 -13.46 -26.35 37.37
N TYR A 499 -14.04 -25.80 36.29
CA TYR A 499 -14.91 -24.61 36.29
C TYR A 499 -16.41 -24.93 36.41
N GLY A 500 -16.77 -26.21 36.62
CA GLY A 500 -18.16 -26.64 36.78
C GLY A 500 -19.05 -26.41 35.56
N ILE A 501 -18.50 -26.46 34.34
CA ILE A 501 -19.24 -26.32 33.08
C ILE A 501 -19.55 -27.71 32.51
N ASP A 502 -20.83 -28.03 32.31
CA ASP A 502 -21.23 -29.30 31.68
C ASP A 502 -20.74 -29.40 30.20
N PRO A 503 -19.88 -30.38 29.85
CA PRO A 503 -19.39 -30.54 28.49
C PRO A 503 -20.46 -30.99 27.47
N ASP A 504 -21.54 -31.63 27.94
CA ASP A 504 -22.62 -32.15 27.10
C ASP A 504 -23.75 -31.13 26.86
N ASP A 505 -23.81 -30.06 27.67
CA ASP A 505 -24.68 -28.89 27.46
C ASP A 505 -23.95 -27.55 27.75
N PRO A 506 -22.91 -27.22 26.98
CA PRO A 506 -21.97 -26.13 27.27
C PRO A 506 -22.56 -24.72 27.09
N LEU A 507 -23.78 -24.62 26.57
CA LEU A 507 -24.46 -23.35 26.30
C LEU A 507 -25.38 -22.92 27.45
N LYS A 508 -25.77 -23.85 28.32
CA LYS A 508 -26.73 -23.58 29.40
C LYS A 508 -26.11 -22.89 30.61
N GLU A 509 -24.81 -23.05 30.82
CA GLU A 509 -24.05 -22.48 31.94
C GLU A 509 -23.03 -21.41 31.52
N ALA A 510 -22.96 -21.06 30.23
CA ALA A 510 -22.12 -19.98 29.70
C ALA A 510 -22.83 -18.60 29.69
N ALA A 511 -23.90 -18.47 30.49
CA ALA A 511 -24.71 -17.27 30.64
C ALA A 511 -24.17 -16.35 31.73
#